data_AF-A0A158L7B6-F1
#
_entry.id   AF-A0A158L7B6-F1
#
_cell.length_a   1.000
_cell.length_b   1.000
_cell.length_c   1.000
_cell.angle_alpha   90.00
_cell.angle_beta   90.00
_cell.angle_gamma   90.00
#
_symmetry.space_group_name_H-M   'P 1'
#
loop_
_entity.id
_entity.type
_entity.pdbx_description
1 polymer ?
#
loop_
_entity_poly.entity_id
_entity_poly.type
_entity_poly.pdbx_seq_one_letter_code
_entity_poly.pdbx_strand_id
1 'polypeptide(L)' 'MPSKLFFAERVLHDICSAYYSHPHAWSQIGFGGPANPRGYVRMYFDRRDPWEAVEASPGDHDKARVENQHAR' A
#
# COMPACT_ATOMS: atom_id res chain seq x y z
N MET A 1 -2.45 -16.05 -31.62
CA MET A 1 -2.63 -14.71 -30.99
C MET A 1 -1.46 -13.83 -31.41
N PRO A 2 -1.69 -12.62 -31.95
CA PRO A 2 -0.59 -11.69 -32.28
C PRO A 2 0.23 -11.34 -31.03
N SER A 3 1.56 -11.22 -31.17
CA SER A 3 2.48 -10.98 -30.04
C SER A 3 2.12 -9.73 -29.23
N LYS A 4 1.79 -8.62 -29.91
CA LYS A 4 1.37 -7.38 -29.28
C LYS A 4 0.14 -7.58 -28.38
N LEU A 5 -0.84 -8.34 -28.86
CA LEU A 5 -2.08 -8.62 -28.12
C LEU A 5 -1.83 -9.55 -26.93
N PHE A 6 -0.96 -10.55 -27.10
CA PHE A 6 -0.55 -11.44 -26.01
C PHE A 6 0.12 -10.69 -24.86
N PHE A 7 1.09 -9.81 -25.16
CA PHE A 7 1.77 -9.06 -24.12
C PHE A 7 0.89 -8.02 -23.43
N ALA A 8 0.06 -7.31 -24.20
CA ALA A 8 -0.81 -6.26 -23.66
C ALA A 8 -1.95 -6.83 -22.80
N GLU A 9 -2.66 -7.85 -23.30
CA GLU A 9 -3.91 -8.31 -22.68
C GLU A 9 -3.72 -9.49 -21.73
N ARG A 10 -2.63 -10.25 -21.87
CA ARG A 10 -2.38 -11.44 -21.03
C ARG A 10 -1.23 -11.23 -20.07
N VAL A 11 -0.01 -11.07 -20.61
CA VAL A 11 1.20 -11.06 -19.78
C VAL A 11 1.21 -9.90 -18.79
N LEU A 12 0.87 -8.69 -19.24
CA LEU A 12 0.85 -7.52 -18.37
C LEU A 12 -0.16 -7.68 -17.21
N HIS A 13 -1.37 -8.14 -17.52
CA HIS A 13 -2.41 -8.40 -16.52
C HIS A 13 -2.00 -9.48 -15.52
N ASP A 14 -1.45 -10.60 -16.00
CA ASP A 14 -1.05 -11.72 -15.16
C ASP A 14 0.10 -11.36 -14.22
N ILE A 15 1.10 -10.61 -14.70
CA ILE A 15 2.23 -10.17 -13.88
C ILE A 15 1.76 -9.23 -12.77
N CYS A 16 0.94 -8.22 -13.10
CA CYS A 16 0.41 -7.29 -12.10
C CYS A 16 -0.45 -8.03 -11.07
N SER A 17 -1.33 -8.93 -11.53
CA SER A 17 -2.19 -9.70 -10.65
C SER A 17 -1.39 -10.62 -9.72
N ALA A 18 -0.37 -11.30 -10.26
CA ALA A 18 0.51 -12.15 -9.46
C ALA A 18 1.31 -11.34 -8.43
N TYR A 19 1.89 -10.21 -8.84
CA TYR A 19 2.69 -9.36 -7.95
C TYR A 19 1.85 -8.77 -6.82
N TYR A 20 0.72 -8.14 -7.15
CA TYR A 20 -0.21 -7.56 -6.18
C TYR A 20 -1.11 -8.58 -5.49
N SER A 21 -0.87 -9.89 -5.65
CA SER A 21 -1.48 -10.90 -4.78
C SER A 21 -0.68 -11.11 -3.49
N HIS A 22 0.58 -10.67 -3.45
CA HIS A 22 1.47 -10.91 -2.32
C HIS A 22 1.31 -9.80 -1.25
N PRO A 23 1.06 -10.15 0.04
CA PRO A 23 0.84 -9.15 1.09
C PRO A 23 1.95 -8.09 1.24
N HIS A 24 3.21 -8.49 1.01
CA HIS A 24 4.34 -7.55 1.03
C HIS A 24 4.23 -6.44 -0.03
N ALA A 25 3.71 -6.75 -1.22
CA ALA A 25 3.53 -5.75 -2.28
C ALA A 25 2.45 -4.71 -1.91
N TRP A 26 1.46 -5.11 -1.11
CA TRP A 26 0.42 -4.20 -0.62
C TRP A 26 1.02 -3.11 0.28
N SER A 27 1.95 -3.48 1.18
CA SER A 27 2.63 -2.50 2.05
C SER A 27 3.41 -1.44 1.25
N GLN A 28 3.94 -1.80 0.09
CA GLN A 28 4.71 -0.86 -0.76
C GLN A 28 3.83 0.22 -1.39
N ILE A 29 2.56 -0.09 -1.64
CA ILE A 29 1.59 0.85 -2.21
C ILE A 29 0.66 1.46 -1.15
N GLY A 30 0.96 1.25 0.14
CA GLY A 30 0.13 1.73 1.24
C GLY A 30 -1.24 1.03 1.34
N PHE A 31 -1.41 -0.14 0.73
CA PHE A 31 -2.62 -0.95 0.89
C PHE A 31 -2.48 -1.87 2.10
N GLY A 32 -3.39 -1.78 3.07
CA GLY A 32 -3.38 -2.63 4.27
C GLY A 32 -3.89 -4.06 4.05
N GLY A 33 -4.32 -4.41 2.84
CA GLY A 33 -5.01 -5.66 2.51
C GLY A 33 -6.54 -5.56 2.59
N PRO A 34 -7.30 -6.55 2.11
CA PRO A 34 -8.77 -6.48 2.06
C PRO A 34 -9.44 -6.41 3.45
N ALA A 35 -8.73 -6.86 4.49
CA ALA A 35 -9.09 -6.75 5.90
C ALA A 35 -7.81 -6.72 6.74
N ASN A 36 -7.02 -5.64 6.63
CA ASN A 36 -5.94 -5.33 7.60
C ASN A 36 -6.43 -5.74 9.00
N PRO A 37 -5.69 -6.50 9.84
CA PRO A 37 -6.20 -7.21 11.02
C PRO A 37 -7.22 -6.49 11.94
N ARG A 38 -7.30 -5.16 11.90
CA ARG A 38 -8.20 -4.31 12.68
C ARG A 38 -9.38 -3.71 11.92
N GLY A 39 -9.48 -3.92 10.60
CA GLY A 39 -10.38 -3.24 9.68
C GLY A 39 -9.92 -1.82 9.34
N TYR A 40 -10.37 -1.27 8.22
CA TYR A 40 -10.17 0.15 7.89
C TYR A 40 -11.14 0.99 8.71
N VAL A 41 -10.64 1.82 9.62
CA VAL A 41 -11.50 2.71 10.41
C VAL A 41 -11.79 4.00 9.64
N ARG A 42 -10.88 4.43 8.76
CA ARG A 42 -11.08 5.58 7.88
C ARG A 42 -11.30 5.16 6.44
N MET A 43 -12.47 5.54 5.89
CA MET A 43 -12.87 5.24 4.50
C MET A 43 -12.73 6.44 3.53
N TYR A 44 -12.24 7.58 4.01
CA TYR A 44 -12.09 8.80 3.20
C TYR A 44 -10.64 8.98 2.72
N PHE A 45 -10.46 9.67 1.59
CA PHE A 45 -9.14 9.99 1.03
C PHE A 45 -8.29 10.82 2.00
N ASP A 46 -6.97 10.61 1.92
CA ASP A 46 -5.97 11.35 2.70
C ASP A 46 -6.18 11.27 4.22
N ARG A 47 -6.60 10.08 4.67
CA ARG A 47 -6.86 9.79 6.07
C ARG A 47 -6.14 8.51 6.45
N ARG A 48 -5.32 8.63 7.48
CA ARG A 48 -4.53 7.55 8.05
C ARG A 48 -5.22 6.95 9.26
N ASP A 49 -5.16 5.63 9.41
CA ASP A 49 -5.62 4.98 10.63
C ASP A 49 -4.65 5.29 11.80
N PRO A 50 -5.12 5.36 13.06
CA PRO A 50 -4.28 5.78 14.19
C PRO A 50 -3.01 4.94 14.42
N TRP A 51 -2.99 3.71 13.88
CA TRP A 51 -1.88 2.77 14.00
C TRP A 51 -0.95 2.73 12.78
N GLU A 52 -1.31 3.36 11.66
CA GLU A 52 -0.44 3.46 10.48
C GLU A 52 0.68 4.48 10.74
N ALA A 53 1.82 4.38 10.06
CA ALA A 53 2.95 5.29 10.24
C ALA A 53 2.79 6.62 9.46
N VAL A 54 3.25 7.73 10.04
CA VAL A 54 3.45 9.03 9.38
C VAL A 54 4.68 8.93 8.49
N GLU A 55 4.56 9.42 7.26
CA GLU A 55 5.70 9.62 6.38
C GLU A 55 6.60 10.75 6.90
N ALA A 56 7.90 10.48 7.00
CA ALA A 56 8.87 11.50 7.38
C ALA A 56 9.32 12.28 6.14
N SER A 57 9.01 13.58 6.09
CA SER A 57 9.58 14.50 5.10
C SER A 57 10.94 15.04 5.56
N PRO A 58 11.83 15.43 4.61
CA PRO A 58 13.10 16.10 4.96
C PRO A 58 12.85 17.34 5.83
N GLY A 59 13.36 17.33 7.06
CA GLY A 59 13.20 18.42 8.04
C GLY A 59 12.18 18.16 9.16
N ASP A 60 11.33 17.14 9.04
CA ASP A 60 10.29 16.81 10.04
C ASP A 60 10.48 15.41 10.68
N HIS A 61 11.67 14.82 10.55
CA HIS A 61 11.98 13.48 11.08
C HIS A 61 11.69 13.33 12.58
N ASP A 62 11.97 14.35 13.39
CA ASP A 62 11.72 14.29 14.83
C ASP A 62 10.24 14.31 15.17
N LYS A 63 9.42 15.07 14.44
CA LYS A 63 7.97 15.08 14.62
C LYS A 63 7.36 13.76 14.20
N ALA A 64 7.74 13.26 13.01
CA ALA A 64 7.29 11.96 12.53
C ALA A 64 7.68 10.84 13.49
N ARG A 65 8.88 10.88 14.08
CA ARG A 65 9.32 9.93 15.10
C ARG A 65 8.43 9.96 16.34
N VAL A 66 8.08 11.15 16.85
CA VAL A 66 7.21 11.30 18.03
C VAL A 66 5.80 10.78 17.73
N GLU A 67 5.23 11.13 16.58
CA GLU A 67 3.89 10.67 16.19
C GLU A 67 3.84 9.16 15.92
N ASN A 68 4.92 8.58 15.40
CA ASN A 68 5.03 7.14 15.14
C ASN A 68 5.31 6.28 16.38
N GLN A 69 5.51 6.88 17.57
CA GLN A 69 5.73 6.10 18.80
C GLN A 69 4.55 5.19 19.15
N HIS A 70 3.36 5.52 18.69
CA HIS A 70 2.13 4.78 18.97
C HIS A 70 1.63 3.93 17.78
N ALA A 71 2.28 4.03 16.63
CA ALA A 71 2.00 3.16 15.48
C ALA A 71 2.41 1.72 15.82
N ARG A 72 1.55 0.74 15.53
CA ARG A 72 1.74 -0.68 15.88
C ARG A 72 1.18 -1.63 14.83
#